data_AF-A0A8E2QZC1-F1
#
_entry.id   AF-A0A8E2QZC1-F1
#
_cell.length_a   1.000
_cell.length_b   1.000
_cell.length_c   1.000
_cell.angle_alpha   90.00
_cell.angle_beta   90.00
_cell.angle_gamma   90.00
#
_symmetry.space_group_name_H-M   'P 1'
#
loop_
_entity.id
_entity.type
_entity.pdbx_description
1 polymer ?
#
loop_
_entity_poly.entity_id
_entity_poly.type
_entity_poly.pdbx_seq_one_letter_code
_entity_poly.pdbx_strand_id
1 'polypeptide(L)'
;MERATIIDDWSEFTAYDHNRSRQAAILGLWDLCLGGDPQWLHAADDDYSIWSFDHGFWLAGEADWTVASIERVGDRAWLQELDARRLSRASLLSTAEAIRGLQIDSVEAVVRGVPLSWDTSQHEMSELARVLCGRAPAVADRLDQLAMLSPHP
;
A
#
# COMPACT_ATOMS: atom_id res chain seq x y z
N MET A 1 5.81 30.64 -0.34
CA MET A 1 4.86 29.70 0.28
C MET A 1 5.32 28.32 -0.15
N GLU A 2 5.56 27.43 0.82
CA GLU A 2 6.00 26.06 0.54
C GLU A 2 4.87 25.31 -0.18
N ARG A 3 5.17 24.62 -1.29
CA ARG A 3 4.14 24.03 -2.17
C ARG A 3 3.66 22.66 -1.67
N ALA A 4 4.49 21.97 -0.91
CA ALA A 4 4.15 20.70 -0.29
C ALA A 4 4.87 20.61 1.05
N THR A 5 4.25 19.92 2.01
CA THR A 5 4.81 19.72 3.34
C THR A 5 4.82 18.23 3.64
N ILE A 6 5.98 17.72 4.10
CA ILE A 6 6.10 16.38 4.66
C ILE A 6 5.54 16.45 6.07
N ILE A 7 4.51 15.67 6.32
CA ILE A 7 3.82 15.61 7.60
C ILE A 7 3.78 14.16 8.02
N ASP A 8 4.39 13.86 9.16
CA ASP A 8 4.45 12.51 9.72
C ASP A 8 3.06 12.04 10.19
N ASP A 9 2.16 12.98 10.50
CA ASP A 9 0.77 12.70 10.86
C ASP A 9 -0.12 12.46 9.62
N TRP A 10 -0.33 11.17 9.33
CA TRP A 10 -1.29 10.68 8.33
C TRP A 10 -2.69 11.31 8.45
N SER A 11 -3.12 11.71 9.65
CA SER A 11 -4.50 12.07 9.93
C SER A 11 -4.85 13.54 9.71
N GLU A 12 -3.84 14.44 9.68
CA GLU A 12 -4.02 15.89 9.77
C GLU A 12 -4.98 16.45 8.70
N PHE A 13 -4.82 16.02 7.44
CA PHE A 13 -5.63 16.48 6.32
C PHE A 13 -6.62 15.45 5.78
N THR A 14 -6.97 14.45 6.57
CA THR A 14 -7.90 13.38 6.15
C THR A 14 -9.25 13.91 5.67
N ALA A 15 -9.75 14.99 6.27
CA ALA A 15 -11.04 15.57 5.92
C ALA A 15 -11.01 16.48 4.68
N TYR A 16 -9.84 16.78 4.12
CA TYR A 16 -9.66 17.66 2.98
C TYR A 16 -9.65 16.87 1.67
N ASP A 17 -10.14 17.53 0.62
CA ASP A 17 -10.30 16.97 -0.73
C ASP A 17 -10.86 15.53 -0.73
N HIS A 18 -10.29 14.63 -1.53
CA HIS A 18 -10.62 13.22 -1.62
C HIS A 18 -9.67 12.35 -0.78
N ASN A 19 -9.04 12.91 0.26
CA ASN A 19 -8.00 12.21 1.02
C ASN A 19 -8.53 10.96 1.72
N ARG A 20 -9.76 10.96 2.26
CA ARG A 20 -10.38 9.74 2.83
C ARG A 20 -10.39 8.58 1.84
N SER A 21 -10.56 8.87 0.56
CA SER A 21 -10.58 7.89 -0.53
C SER A 21 -9.17 7.48 -0.95
N ARG A 22 -8.27 8.45 -1.13
CA ARG A 22 -6.85 8.17 -1.49
C ARG A 22 -6.15 7.37 -0.39
N GLN A 23 -6.35 7.74 0.86
CA GLN A 23 -5.83 7.05 2.03
C GLN A 23 -6.34 5.62 2.15
N ALA A 24 -7.59 5.32 1.75
CA ALA A 24 -8.09 3.94 1.71
C ALA A 24 -7.29 3.09 0.71
N ALA A 25 -7.01 3.64 -0.48
CA ALA A 25 -6.20 2.95 -1.49
C ALA A 25 -4.74 2.79 -1.06
N ILE A 26 -4.13 3.85 -0.50
CA ILE A 26 -2.77 3.82 0.03
C ILE A 26 -2.66 2.80 1.17
N LEU A 27 -3.63 2.76 2.09
CA LEU A 27 -3.66 1.78 3.18
C LEU A 27 -3.68 0.34 2.65
N GLY A 28 -4.53 0.06 1.66
CA GLY A 28 -4.60 -1.27 1.04
C GLY A 28 -3.28 -1.68 0.39
N LEU A 29 -2.64 -0.77 -0.34
CA LEU A 29 -1.33 -1.02 -0.95
C LEU A 29 -0.23 -1.18 0.11
N TRP A 30 -0.26 -0.37 1.16
CA TRP A 30 0.73 -0.38 2.23
C TRP A 30 0.68 -1.70 3.02
N ASP A 31 -0.51 -2.21 3.32
CA ASP A 31 -0.70 -3.54 3.91
C ASP A 31 -0.28 -4.67 2.95
N LEU A 32 -0.72 -4.61 1.68
CA LEU A 32 -0.37 -5.60 0.67
C LEU A 32 1.16 -5.76 0.55
N CYS A 33 1.89 -4.65 0.52
CA CYS A 33 3.34 -4.61 0.37
C CYS A 33 4.10 -4.75 1.71
N LEU A 34 3.40 -4.91 2.83
CA LEU A 34 3.96 -4.89 4.18
C LEU A 34 4.91 -3.70 4.38
N GLY A 35 4.50 -2.51 3.96
CA GLY A 35 5.40 -1.37 3.94
C GLY A 35 5.78 -0.92 5.35
N GLY A 36 7.07 -0.63 5.51
CA GLY A 36 7.60 0.17 6.60
C GLY A 36 7.65 1.66 6.23
N ASP A 37 8.25 2.43 7.12
CA ASP A 37 8.61 3.84 6.95
C ASP A 37 7.53 4.71 6.27
N PRO A 38 6.51 5.16 7.03
CA PRO A 38 5.44 5.99 6.48
C PRO A 38 5.96 7.32 5.94
N GLN A 39 5.90 7.51 4.61
CA GLN A 39 6.34 8.71 3.91
C GLN A 39 5.18 9.36 3.14
N TRP A 40 4.58 10.40 3.73
CA TRP A 40 3.38 11.08 3.23
C TRP A 40 3.66 12.52 2.84
N LEU A 41 3.18 12.91 1.66
CA LEU A 41 3.27 14.27 1.17
C LEU A 41 1.87 14.86 1.06
N HIS A 42 1.68 16.07 1.60
CA HIS A 42 0.46 16.84 1.39
C HIS A 42 0.75 18.06 0.50
N ALA A 43 0.07 18.12 -0.65
CA ALA A 43 0.23 19.19 -1.62
C ALA A 43 -0.66 20.38 -1.27
N ALA A 44 -0.08 21.44 -0.70
CA ALA A 44 -0.84 22.59 -0.20
C ALA A 44 -1.51 23.41 -1.33
N ASP A 45 -0.99 23.32 -2.56
CA ASP A 45 -1.56 23.94 -3.75
C ASP A 45 -2.62 23.07 -4.46
N ASP A 46 -2.90 21.87 -3.93
CA ASP A 46 -3.88 20.91 -4.45
C ASP A 46 -4.81 20.42 -3.32
N ASP A 47 -5.40 21.38 -2.59
CA ASP A 47 -6.33 21.15 -1.47
C ASP A 47 -5.81 20.14 -0.42
N TYR A 48 -4.50 20.18 -0.15
CA TYR A 48 -3.81 19.26 0.75
C TYR A 48 -3.95 17.79 0.34
N SER A 49 -4.01 17.51 -0.97
CA SER A 49 -4.02 16.15 -1.49
C SER A 49 -2.85 15.32 -0.98
N ILE A 50 -3.15 14.13 -0.46
CA ILE A 50 -2.16 13.19 0.06
C ILE A 50 -1.58 12.32 -1.05
N TRP A 51 -0.27 12.11 -0.98
CA TRP A 51 0.51 11.21 -1.81
C TRP A 51 1.41 10.33 -0.94
N SER A 52 1.60 9.08 -1.33
CA SER A 52 2.69 8.24 -0.81
C SER A 52 3.90 8.37 -1.72
N PHE A 53 5.09 8.45 -1.13
CA PHE A 53 6.35 8.47 -1.86
C PHE A 53 7.38 7.63 -1.12
N ASP A 54 8.55 7.45 -1.74
CA ASP A 54 9.67 6.71 -1.16
C ASP A 54 9.30 5.33 -0.57
N HIS A 55 8.92 4.41 -1.46
CA HIS A 55 8.53 3.06 -1.06
C HIS A 55 9.74 2.14 -0.80
N GLY A 56 10.94 2.68 -0.51
CA GLY A 56 12.17 1.91 -0.33
C GLY A 56 12.10 0.90 0.84
N PHE A 57 11.28 1.18 1.85
CA PHE A 57 11.01 0.25 2.96
C PHE A 57 9.82 -0.68 2.75
N TRP A 58 9.28 -0.75 1.53
CA TRP A 58 8.21 -1.67 1.18
C TRP A 58 8.82 -2.95 0.61
N LEU A 59 8.11 -4.07 0.70
CA LEU A 59 8.55 -5.35 0.11
C LEU A 59 9.90 -5.84 0.66
N ALA A 60 9.98 -5.99 1.99
CA ALA A 60 11.14 -6.52 2.72
C ALA A 60 12.28 -5.54 3.07
N GLY A 61 12.11 -4.23 2.83
CA GLY A 61 13.02 -3.19 3.33
C GLY A 61 14.15 -2.82 2.36
N GLU A 62 15.11 -2.03 2.85
CA GLU A 62 16.02 -1.21 2.02
C GLU A 62 17.07 -1.95 1.17
N ALA A 63 17.43 -3.21 1.41
CA ALA A 63 18.36 -3.92 0.52
C ALA A 63 18.45 -5.42 0.80
N ASP A 64 18.82 -6.16 -0.24
CA ASP A 64 18.94 -7.62 -0.34
C ASP A 64 17.60 -8.34 -0.54
N TRP A 65 16.96 -8.00 -1.67
CA TRP A 65 15.88 -8.80 -2.23
C TRP A 65 16.44 -10.17 -2.58
N THR A 66 16.06 -11.13 -1.76
CA THR A 66 16.31 -12.55 -1.93
C THR A 66 14.95 -13.22 -1.80
N VAL A 67 14.80 -14.44 -2.32
CA VAL A 67 13.57 -15.22 -2.11
C VAL A 67 13.20 -15.28 -0.62
N ALA A 68 14.19 -15.48 0.26
CA ALA A 68 13.97 -15.55 1.70
C ALA A 68 13.56 -14.21 2.35
N SER A 69 13.92 -13.05 1.80
CA SER A 69 13.41 -11.75 2.28
C SER A 69 12.00 -11.46 1.74
N ILE A 70 11.72 -11.85 0.50
CA ILE A 70 10.39 -11.76 -0.11
C ILE A 70 9.37 -12.65 0.63
N GLU A 71 9.72 -13.89 0.93
CA GLU A 71 8.84 -14.82 1.66
C GLU A 71 8.43 -14.27 3.04
N ARG A 72 9.33 -13.55 3.74
CA ARG A 72 9.03 -12.88 5.01
C ARG A 72 7.94 -11.81 4.90
N VAL A 73 7.69 -11.26 3.72
CA VAL A 73 6.55 -10.37 3.46
C VAL A 73 5.25 -11.17 3.52
N GLY A 74 5.22 -12.39 2.95
CA GLY A 74 4.04 -13.26 2.91
C GLY A 74 3.51 -13.66 4.28
N ASP A 75 4.39 -13.95 5.22
CA ASP A 75 4.04 -14.56 6.51
C ASP A 75 3.56 -13.58 7.59
N ARG A 76 3.60 -12.27 7.33
CA ARG A 76 3.38 -11.24 8.37
C ARG A 76 2.03 -10.54 8.22
N ALA A 77 1.26 -10.50 9.30
CA ALA A 77 0.20 -9.51 9.42
C ALA A 77 0.81 -8.10 9.46
N TRP A 78 0.16 -7.16 8.79
CA TRP A 78 0.52 -5.75 8.91
C TRP A 78 -0.12 -5.21 10.21
N LEU A 79 0.72 -4.67 11.10
CA LEU A 79 0.37 -4.37 12.50
C LEU A 79 0.40 -2.88 12.85
N GLN A 80 0.39 -1.99 11.85
CA GLN A 80 0.45 -0.56 12.10
C GLN A 80 -0.93 -0.03 12.53
N GLU A 81 -0.92 0.80 13.56
CA GLU A 81 -2.13 1.40 14.13
C GLU A 81 -2.47 2.71 13.40
N LEU A 82 -3.13 2.61 12.23
CA LEU A 82 -3.78 3.76 11.61
C LEU A 82 -5.26 3.84 12.01
N ASP A 83 -5.76 5.06 12.26
CA ASP A 83 -7.20 5.30 12.51
C ASP A 83 -8.01 5.21 11.22
N ALA A 84 -8.09 4.00 10.65
CA ALA A 84 -8.76 3.71 9.40
C ALA A 84 -10.28 3.98 9.43
N ARG A 85 -10.86 4.23 10.62
CA ARG A 85 -12.25 4.69 10.78
C ARG A 85 -12.52 6.04 10.11
N ARG A 86 -11.47 6.82 9.81
CA ARG A 86 -11.62 8.11 9.11
C ARG A 86 -11.66 7.95 7.58
N LEU A 87 -11.45 6.77 7.03
CA LEU A 87 -11.35 6.57 5.58
C LEU A 87 -12.72 6.37 4.93
N SER A 88 -12.83 6.57 3.62
CA SER A 88 -14.10 6.37 2.91
C SER A 88 -14.44 4.88 2.87
N ARG A 89 -15.66 4.52 3.29
CA ARG A 89 -16.16 3.14 3.26
C ARG A 89 -16.22 2.61 1.83
N ALA A 90 -16.75 3.39 0.88
CA ALA A 90 -16.81 2.98 -0.51
C ALA A 90 -15.41 2.73 -1.08
N SER A 91 -14.44 3.58 -0.76
CA SER A 91 -13.06 3.40 -1.23
C SER A 91 -12.37 2.21 -0.57
N LEU A 92 -12.63 1.92 0.71
CA LEU A 92 -12.14 0.70 1.37
C LEU A 92 -12.68 -0.56 0.68
N LEU A 93 -13.99 -0.63 0.42
CA LEU A 93 -14.62 -1.76 -0.28
C LEU A 93 -14.10 -1.92 -1.71
N SER A 94 -14.00 -0.82 -2.45
CA SER A 94 -13.48 -0.84 -3.82
C SER A 94 -12.00 -1.27 -3.86
N THR A 95 -11.20 -0.84 -2.88
CA THR A 95 -9.80 -1.27 -2.75
C THR A 95 -9.72 -2.75 -2.39
N ALA A 96 -10.58 -3.23 -1.48
CA ALA A 96 -10.66 -4.65 -1.12
C ALA A 96 -11.00 -5.52 -2.35
N GLU A 97 -11.97 -5.10 -3.16
CA GLU A 97 -12.34 -5.78 -4.40
C GLU A 97 -11.19 -5.79 -5.41
N ALA A 98 -10.51 -4.67 -5.61
CA ALA A 98 -9.37 -4.57 -6.52
C ALA A 98 -8.21 -5.48 -6.08
N ILE A 99 -7.87 -5.50 -4.79
CA ILE A 99 -6.82 -6.36 -4.23
C ILE A 99 -7.22 -7.83 -4.35
N ARG A 100 -8.45 -8.19 -3.99
CA ARG A 100 -8.98 -9.56 -4.12
C ARG A 100 -8.97 -10.06 -5.57
N GLY A 101 -9.16 -9.15 -6.52
CA GLY A 101 -9.12 -9.41 -7.95
C GLY A 101 -7.73 -9.56 -8.55
N LEU A 102 -6.64 -9.36 -7.80
CA LEU A 102 -5.27 -9.47 -8.31
C LEU A 102 -5.01 -10.86 -8.91
N GLN A 103 -4.64 -10.87 -10.18
CA GLN A 103 -4.26 -12.06 -10.91
C GLN A 103 -2.74 -12.16 -10.99
N ILE A 104 -2.20 -13.37 -10.79
CA ILE A 104 -0.77 -13.62 -10.79
C ILE A 104 -0.11 -13.14 -12.10
N ASP A 105 -0.73 -13.40 -13.25
CA ASP A 105 -0.22 -12.99 -14.57
C ASP A 105 -0.10 -11.46 -14.69
N SER A 106 -1.05 -10.70 -14.12
CA SER A 106 -1.02 -9.24 -14.14
C SER A 106 0.12 -8.69 -13.28
N VAL A 107 0.35 -9.29 -12.10
CA VAL A 107 1.44 -8.88 -11.21
C VAL A 107 2.78 -9.28 -11.81
N GLU A 108 2.90 -10.49 -12.37
CA GLU A 108 4.09 -10.96 -13.10
C GLU A 108 4.45 -10.03 -14.25
N ALA A 109 3.47 -9.56 -15.03
CA ALA A 109 3.72 -8.62 -16.12
C ALA A 109 4.35 -7.31 -15.64
N VAL A 110 3.95 -6.81 -14.48
CA VAL A 110 4.51 -5.58 -13.88
C VAL A 110 5.92 -5.83 -13.36
N VAL A 111 6.13 -6.87 -12.54
CA VAL A 111 7.44 -7.14 -11.92
C VAL A 111 8.51 -7.55 -12.93
N ARG A 112 8.13 -8.14 -14.07
CA ARG A 112 9.07 -8.40 -15.19
C ARG A 112 9.61 -7.13 -15.83
N GLY A 113 8.98 -5.98 -15.60
CA GLY A 113 9.47 -4.67 -16.02
C GLY A 113 10.64 -4.15 -15.18
N VAL A 114 10.92 -4.76 -14.02
CA VAL A 114 12.05 -4.38 -13.17
C VAL A 114 13.37 -4.74 -13.86
N PRO A 115 14.30 -3.79 -14.04
CA PRO A 115 15.57 -4.08 -14.67
C PRO A 115 16.42 -5.06 -13.86
N LEU A 116 16.87 -6.15 -14.51
CA LEU A 116 17.81 -7.10 -13.89
C LEU A 116 19.16 -6.45 -13.53
N SER A 117 19.48 -5.31 -14.15
CA SER A 117 20.66 -4.50 -13.80
C SER A 117 20.58 -3.84 -12.43
N TRP A 118 19.46 -3.99 -11.70
CA TRP A 118 19.30 -3.55 -10.31
C TRP A 118 19.59 -4.69 -9.32
N ASP A 119 20.46 -5.63 -9.70
CA ASP A 119 20.86 -6.79 -8.88
C ASP A 119 19.66 -7.65 -8.42
N THR A 120 18.68 -7.83 -9.32
CA THR A 120 17.52 -8.70 -9.12
C THR A 120 17.48 -9.83 -10.15
N SER A 121 16.77 -10.90 -9.83
CA SER A 121 16.53 -12.04 -10.72
C SER A 121 15.06 -12.19 -11.10
N GLN A 122 14.81 -12.82 -12.25
CA GLN A 122 13.44 -13.18 -12.66
C GLN A 122 12.77 -14.13 -11.67
N HIS A 123 13.56 -14.95 -10.97
CA HIS A 123 13.05 -15.83 -9.93
C HIS A 123 12.51 -15.02 -8.74
N GLU A 124 13.28 -14.05 -8.24
CA GLU A 124 12.83 -13.15 -7.16
C GLU A 124 11.59 -12.36 -7.56
N MET A 125 11.54 -11.84 -8.79
CA MET A 125 10.34 -11.14 -9.28
C MET A 125 9.11 -12.05 -9.33
N SER A 126 9.28 -13.30 -9.76
CA SER A 126 8.19 -14.29 -9.79
C SER A 126 7.71 -14.66 -8.37
N GLU A 127 8.65 -14.79 -7.42
CA GLU A 127 8.30 -15.04 -6.02
C GLU A 127 7.61 -13.84 -5.38
N LEU A 128 8.02 -12.61 -5.72
CA LEU A 128 7.32 -11.41 -5.28
C LEU A 128 5.86 -11.39 -5.77
N ALA A 129 5.64 -11.67 -7.04
CA ALA A 129 4.28 -11.74 -7.59
C ALA A 129 3.42 -12.79 -6.85
N ARG A 130 4.00 -13.97 -6.59
CA ARG A 130 3.34 -15.03 -5.82
C ARG A 130 2.99 -14.57 -4.40
N VAL A 131 3.92 -13.92 -3.71
CA VAL A 131 3.71 -13.43 -2.34
C VAL A 131 2.60 -12.38 -2.30
N LEU A 132 2.61 -11.40 -3.20
CA LEU A 132 1.57 -10.36 -3.25
C LEU A 132 0.18 -10.96 -3.51
N CYS A 133 0.06 -11.85 -4.48
CA CYS A 133 -1.20 -12.55 -4.74
C CYS A 133 -1.63 -13.45 -3.57
N GLY A 134 -0.70 -14.11 -2.88
CA GLY A 134 -0.99 -14.92 -1.70
C GLY A 134 -1.51 -14.09 -0.52
N ARG A 135 -1.05 -12.84 -0.37
CA ARG A 135 -1.50 -11.91 0.68
C ARG A 135 -2.86 -11.28 0.39
N ALA A 136 -3.20 -11.13 -0.89
CA ALA A 136 -4.36 -10.38 -1.33
C ALA A 136 -5.69 -10.73 -0.62
N PRO A 137 -6.07 -12.03 -0.42
CA PRO A 137 -7.32 -12.36 0.27
C PRO A 137 -7.38 -11.80 1.69
N ALA A 138 -6.31 -12.01 2.47
CA ALA A 138 -6.27 -11.57 3.87
C ALA A 138 -6.24 -10.04 4.00
N VAL A 139 -5.58 -9.34 3.08
CA VAL A 139 -5.58 -7.87 3.02
C VAL A 139 -6.99 -7.35 2.70
N ALA A 140 -7.64 -7.92 1.68
CA ALA A 140 -8.99 -7.55 1.31
C ALA A 140 -10.00 -7.75 2.46
N ASP A 141 -9.89 -8.85 3.19
CA ASP A 141 -10.76 -9.13 4.34
C ASP A 141 -10.55 -8.12 5.49
N ARG A 142 -9.32 -7.65 5.72
CA ARG A 142 -9.06 -6.57 6.67
C ARG A 142 -9.66 -5.25 6.21
N LEU A 143 -9.56 -4.91 4.92
CA LEU A 143 -10.18 -3.71 4.37
C LEU A 143 -11.71 -3.74 4.50
N ASP A 144 -12.35 -4.91 4.27
CA ASP A 144 -13.78 -5.10 4.49
C ASP A 144 -14.18 -4.87 5.96
N GLN A 145 -13.39 -5.40 6.91
CA GLN A 145 -13.60 -5.16 8.35
C GLN A 145 -13.48 -3.66 8.70
N LEU A 146 -12.49 -2.97 8.14
CA LEU A 146 -12.32 -1.54 8.34
C LEU A 146 -13.48 -0.73 7.74
N ALA A 147 -13.99 -1.16 6.58
CA ALA A 147 -15.13 -0.54 5.92
C ALA A 147 -16.39 -0.59 6.81
N MET A 148 -16.61 -1.69 7.54
CA MET A 148 -17.71 -1.82 8.50
C MET A 148 -17.62 -0.83 9.67
N LEU A 149 -16.41 -0.38 10.01
CA LEU A 149 -16.16 0.57 11.09
C LEU A 149 -16.19 2.03 10.63
N SER A 150 -16.15 2.29 9.33
CA SER A 150 -16.14 3.65 8.80
C SER A 150 -17.56 4.25 8.74
N PRO A 151 -17.78 5.41 9.39
CA PRO A 151 -19.02 6.17 9.27
C PRO A 151 -19.06 7.00 7.97
N HIS A 152 -17.94 7.12 7.26
CA HIS A 152 -17.81 7.96 6.07
C HIS A 152 -18.17 7.14 4.82
N PRO A 153 -19.12 7.58 3.99
CA PRO A 153 -19.49 6.86 2.79
C PRO A 153 -18.33 6.70 1.81
#